data_AF-A0A453CHT9-F1
#
_entry.id   AF-A0A453CHT9-F1
#
_cell.length_a   1.000
_cell.length_b   1.000
_cell.length_c   1.000
_cell.angle_alpha   90.00
_cell.angle_beta   90.00
_cell.angle_gamma   90.00
#
_symmetry.space_group_name_H-M   'P 1'
#
loop_
_entity.id
_entity.type
_entity.pdbx_description
1 polymer ?
#
loop_
_entity_poly.entity_id
_entity_poly.type
_entity_poly.pdbx_seq_one_letter_code
_entity_poly.pdbx_strand_id
1 'polypeptide(L)'
;CQAQLLRNKYLHSKTLAQVTVRPNDSPFWKGLMRVKETLFHRVKFIVGDGTTRRFWEDTWLGDAPLALQYPSLYHIAQRKEDYVAAVMQMVPLNIQFRRSLVGERWNSWLHLVRRLMDVQLSDQGDTL
;
A
#
# COMPACT_ATOMS: atom_id res chain seq x y z
N CYS A 1 16.10 22.57 -11.99
CA CYS A 1 16.59 21.74 -13.11
C CYS A 1 17.12 20.35 -12.72
N GLN A 2 17.67 20.09 -11.52
CA GLN A 2 18.18 18.75 -11.16
C GLN A 2 17.10 17.70 -10.83
N ALA A 3 15.96 18.11 -10.26
CA ALA A 3 14.85 17.19 -9.93
C ALA A 3 14.17 16.59 -11.19
N GLN A 4 14.03 17.36 -12.28
CA GLN A 4 13.51 16.85 -13.56
C GLN A 4 14.41 15.76 -14.16
N LEU A 5 15.73 15.88 -14.02
CA LEU A 5 16.67 14.91 -14.59
C LEU A 5 16.55 13.55 -13.90
N LEU A 6 16.44 13.54 -12.57
CA LEU A 6 16.17 12.34 -11.80
C LEU A 6 14.82 11.74 -12.18
N ARG A 7 13.80 12.59 -12.37
CA ARG A 7 12.47 12.13 -12.78
C ARG A 7 12.49 11.44 -14.14
N ASN A 8 13.07 12.08 -15.15
CA ASN A 8 13.10 11.52 -16.51
C ASN A 8 14.01 10.28 -16.61
N LYS A 9 15.09 10.20 -15.84
CA LYS A 9 16.04 9.09 -15.91
C LYS A 9 15.59 7.85 -15.13
N TYR A 10 14.93 8.03 -13.98
CA TYR A 10 14.66 6.93 -13.04
C TYR A 10 13.17 6.72 -12.73
N LEU A 11 12.37 7.78 -12.72
CA LEU A 11 10.95 7.72 -12.32
C LEU A 11 10.02 7.62 -13.53
N HIS A 12 10.41 8.16 -14.70
CA HIS A 12 9.52 8.38 -15.84
C HIS A 12 8.19 9.01 -15.37
N SER A 13 7.08 8.26 -15.46
CA SER A 13 5.73 8.61 -15.04
C SER A 13 5.34 8.06 -13.67
N LYS A 14 6.21 7.29 -13.01
CA LYS A 14 5.96 6.65 -11.71
C LYS A 14 6.36 7.55 -10.54
N THR A 15 5.66 7.42 -9.41
CA THR A 15 6.04 8.13 -8.18
C THR A 15 7.23 7.46 -7.51
N LEU A 16 7.91 8.17 -6.60
CA LEU A 16 9.06 7.62 -5.87
C LEU A 16 8.70 6.35 -5.11
N ALA A 17 7.45 6.23 -4.66
CA ALA A 17 6.91 5.08 -3.96
C ALA A 17 6.71 3.84 -4.88
N GLN A 18 6.32 4.04 -6.14
CA GLN A 18 6.08 2.96 -7.13
C GLN A 18 7.34 2.37 -7.78
N VAL A 19 8.51 2.99 -7.62
CA VAL A 19 9.75 2.48 -8.24
C VAL A 19 10.39 1.39 -7.37
N THR A 20 10.77 0.28 -8.01
CA THR A 20 11.54 -0.84 -7.43
C THR A 20 12.97 -0.82 -7.97
N VAL A 21 13.97 -1.16 -7.14
CA VAL A 21 15.37 -1.24 -7.56
C VAL A 21 15.55 -2.35 -8.60
N ARG A 22 16.22 -2.04 -9.71
CA ARG A 22 16.63 -3.00 -10.74
C ARG A 22 18.11 -3.37 -10.57
N PRO A 23 18.52 -4.59 -10.98
CA PRO A 23 19.92 -5.04 -10.86
C PRO A 23 20.92 -4.10 -11.57
N ASN A 24 20.51 -3.54 -12.71
CA ASN A 24 21.30 -2.62 -13.53
C ASN A 24 21.26 -1.14 -13.07
N ASP A 25 20.60 -0.83 -11.96
CA ASP A 25 20.54 0.55 -11.47
C ASP A 25 21.88 1.03 -10.93
N SER A 26 22.12 2.34 -11.07
CA SER A 26 23.37 2.94 -10.62
C SER A 26 23.53 2.81 -9.09
N PRO A 27 24.78 2.72 -8.58
CA PRO A 27 25.05 2.67 -7.14
C PRO A 27 24.41 3.84 -6.37
N PHE A 28 24.37 5.01 -6.99
CA PHE A 28 23.67 6.20 -6.46
C PHE A 28 22.17 5.94 -6.27
N TRP A 29 21.48 5.38 -7.28
CA TRP A 29 20.05 5.08 -7.20
C TRP A 29 19.75 3.99 -6.17
N LYS A 30 20.60 2.97 -6.07
CA LYS A 30 20.51 1.94 -5.03
C LYS A 30 20.65 2.52 -3.62
N GLY A 31 21.56 3.49 -3.43
CA GLY A 31 21.69 4.22 -2.16
C GLY A 31 20.44 5.03 -1.81
N LEU A 32 19.91 5.79 -2.77
CA LEU A 32 18.69 6.56 -2.59
C LEU A 32 17.48 5.66 -2.26
N MET A 33 17.39 4.51 -2.89
CA MET A 33 16.32 3.53 -2.67
C MET A 33 16.39 2.86 -1.30
N ARG A 34 17.58 2.70 -0.71
CA ARG A 34 17.72 2.25 0.69
C ARG A 34 17.21 3.29 1.68
N VAL A 35 17.53 4.57 1.44
CA VAL A 35 17.03 5.69 2.26
C VAL A 35 15.51 5.80 2.14
N LYS A 36 14.99 5.67 0.91
CA LYS A 36 13.56 5.52 0.64
C LYS A 36 12.98 4.41 1.51
N GLU A 37 13.48 3.18 1.40
CA GLU A 37 12.96 2.02 2.13
C GLU A 37 12.98 2.21 3.66
N THR A 38 14.03 2.82 4.21
CA THR A 38 14.11 3.13 5.64
C THR A 38 13.14 4.24 6.06
N LEU A 39 12.92 5.23 5.21
CA LEU A 39 11.91 6.26 5.44
C LEU A 39 10.51 5.67 5.37
N PHE A 40 10.18 4.86 4.36
CA PHE A 40 8.86 4.21 4.26
C PHE A 40 8.58 3.24 5.41
N HIS A 41 9.59 2.56 5.97
CA HIS A 41 9.43 1.76 7.20
C HIS A 41 9.19 2.63 8.46
N ARG A 42 9.60 3.90 8.45
CA ARG A 42 9.44 4.81 9.59
C ARG A 42 8.25 5.75 9.45
N VAL A 43 7.77 5.98 8.24
CA VAL A 43 6.58 6.78 7.95
C VAL A 43 5.37 5.88 8.16
N LYS A 44 4.78 5.97 9.36
CA LYS A 44 3.45 5.41 9.60
C LYS A 44 2.48 6.11 8.67
N PHE A 45 1.73 5.33 7.90
CA PHE A 45 0.70 5.89 7.02
C PHE A 45 -0.45 6.35 7.92
N ILE A 46 -0.61 7.66 8.05
CA ILE A 46 -1.75 8.27 8.72
C ILE A 46 -2.88 8.28 7.71
N VAL A 47 -3.82 7.37 7.89
CA VAL A 47 -5.09 7.39 7.16
C VAL A 47 -6.03 8.26 7.99
N GLY A 48 -6.97 8.96 7.35
CA GLY A 48 -8.03 9.67 8.06
C GLY A 48 -8.87 8.72 8.93
N ASP A 49 -10.08 9.14 9.28
CA ASP A 49 -11.03 8.28 9.98
C ASP A 49 -11.40 7.01 9.18
N GLY A 50 -11.20 7.01 7.86
CA GLY A 50 -11.39 5.85 6.98
C GLY A 50 -12.86 5.43 6.88
N THR A 51 -13.79 6.29 7.29
CA THR A 51 -15.23 6.03 7.28
C THR A 51 -15.83 6.21 5.90
N THR A 52 -15.15 6.95 5.02
CA THR A 52 -15.61 7.22 3.65
C THR A 52 -14.87 6.43 2.59
N ARG A 53 -13.66 5.96 2.90
CA ARG A 53 -12.81 5.21 1.96
C ARG A 53 -13.07 3.72 2.01
N ARG A 54 -13.31 3.13 0.83
CA ARG A 54 -13.43 1.69 0.61
C ARG A 54 -12.07 1.02 0.75
N PHE A 55 -12.04 -0.09 1.48
CA PHE A 55 -10.81 -0.82 1.76
C PHE A 55 -10.11 -1.29 0.48
N TRP A 56 -10.84 -1.81 -0.51
CA TRP A 56 -10.20 -2.36 -1.72
C TRP A 56 -10.06 -1.35 -2.85
N GLU A 57 -11.06 -0.50 -3.04
CA GLU A 57 -11.25 0.25 -4.28
C GLU A 57 -10.64 1.65 -4.22
N ASP A 58 -10.47 2.21 -3.02
CA ASP A 58 -9.88 3.54 -2.86
C ASP A 58 -8.38 3.50 -2.64
N THR A 59 -7.71 4.58 -3.05
CA THR A 59 -6.27 4.76 -2.86
C THR A 59 -6.00 5.37 -1.49
N TRP A 60 -6.06 4.54 -0.46
CA TRP A 60 -5.78 4.96 0.92
C TRP A 60 -4.48 4.36 1.48
N LEU A 61 -3.97 3.28 0.87
CA LEU A 61 -2.73 2.60 1.28
C LEU A 61 -1.69 2.52 0.14
N GLY A 62 -0.82 3.53 0.08
CA GLY A 62 0.19 3.70 -0.98
C GLY A 62 -0.33 4.53 -2.17
N ASP A 63 0.19 4.28 -3.37
CA ASP A 63 -0.13 5.10 -4.56
C ASP A 63 -1.24 4.55 -5.46
N ALA A 64 -1.81 3.39 -5.14
CA ALA A 64 -2.85 2.76 -5.95
C ALA A 64 -3.87 2.02 -5.06
N PRO A 65 -5.09 1.75 -5.55
CA PRO A 65 -6.07 0.91 -4.86
C PRO A 65 -5.52 -0.47 -4.50
N LEU A 66 -5.91 -1.02 -3.35
CA LEU A 66 -5.50 -2.36 -2.94
C LEU A 66 -6.00 -3.44 -3.92
N ALA A 67 -7.12 -3.22 -4.60
CA ALA A 67 -7.63 -4.09 -5.65
C ALA A 67 -6.66 -4.24 -6.83
N LEU A 68 -5.93 -3.18 -7.18
CA LEU A 68 -4.93 -3.19 -8.25
C LEU A 68 -3.59 -3.75 -7.78
N GLN A 69 -3.23 -3.55 -6.51
CA GLN A 69 -2.00 -4.08 -5.93
C GLN A 69 -2.10 -5.58 -5.64
N TYR A 70 -3.28 -6.06 -5.23
CA TYR A 70 -3.54 -7.46 -4.87
C TYR A 70 -4.78 -8.02 -5.58
N PRO A 71 -4.75 -8.13 -6.92
CA PRO A 71 -5.90 -8.59 -7.70
C PRO A 71 -6.33 -10.01 -7.32
N SER A 72 -5.38 -10.86 -6.93
CA SER A 72 -5.65 -12.23 -6.47
C SER A 72 -6.43 -12.29 -5.16
N LEU A 73 -6.16 -11.36 -4.22
CA LEU A 73 -6.90 -11.25 -2.97
C LEU A 73 -8.26 -10.59 -3.18
N TYR A 74 -8.33 -9.54 -4.00
CA TYR A 74 -9.58 -8.86 -4.34
C TYR A 74 -10.59 -9.80 -5.01
N HIS A 75 -10.12 -10.68 -5.90
CA HIS A 75 -11.00 -11.63 -6.59
C HIS A 75 -11.71 -12.59 -5.61
N ILE A 76 -11.04 -12.95 -4.51
CA ILE A 76 -11.59 -13.87 -3.50
C ILE A 76 -12.20 -13.15 -2.28
N ALA A 77 -12.07 -11.83 -2.20
CA ALA A 77 -12.68 -11.03 -1.15
C ALA A 77 -14.20 -11.09 -1.25
N GLN A 78 -14.85 -11.41 -0.14
CA GLN A 78 -16.31 -11.52 -0.08
C GLN A 78 -16.97 -10.15 0.08
N ARG A 79 -16.35 -9.26 0.84
CA ARG A 79 -16.84 -7.91 1.11
C ARG A 79 -15.86 -6.90 0.54
N LYS A 80 -16.20 -6.39 -0.65
CA LYS A 80 -15.39 -5.42 -1.40
C LYS A 80 -15.72 -3.97 -1.04
N GLU A 81 -16.96 -3.77 -0.60
CA GLU A 81 -17.53 -2.47 -0.23
C GLU A 81 -17.27 -2.07 1.24
N ASP A 82 -16.53 -2.90 1.99
CA ASP A 82 -16.22 -2.58 3.38
C ASP A 82 -15.27 -1.36 3.46
N TYR A 83 -15.56 -0.47 4.41
CA TYR A 83 -14.76 0.73 4.66
C TYR A 83 -13.49 0.42 5.44
N VAL A 84 -12.46 1.25 5.28
CA VAL A 84 -11.18 1.09 5.99
C VAL A 84 -11.39 1.10 7.50
N ALA A 85 -12.22 2.01 8.00
CA ALA A 85 -12.59 2.09 9.41
C ALA A 85 -13.15 0.75 9.92
N ALA A 86 -14.15 0.19 9.23
CA ALA A 86 -14.80 -1.05 9.65
C ALA A 86 -13.84 -2.25 9.64
N VAL A 87 -12.90 -2.28 8.69
CA VAL A 87 -11.91 -3.36 8.58
C VAL A 87 -10.81 -3.24 9.63
N MET A 88 -10.36 -2.01 9.94
CA MET A 88 -9.26 -1.73 10.86
C MET A 88 -9.69 -1.55 12.32
N GLN A 89 -10.96 -1.30 12.61
CA GLN A 89 -11.49 -1.14 13.97
C GLN A 89 -11.53 -2.46 14.76
N MET A 90 -11.56 -3.61 14.10
CA MET A 90 -11.60 -4.93 14.77
C MET A 90 -10.30 -5.71 14.55
N VAL A 91 -9.78 -6.29 15.64
CA VAL A 91 -8.74 -7.32 15.61
C VAL A 91 -9.39 -8.65 16.02
N PRO A 92 -9.42 -9.68 15.15
CA PRO A 92 -8.78 -9.77 13.83
C PRO A 92 -9.47 -8.92 12.75
N LEU A 93 -8.69 -8.43 11.77
CA LEU A 93 -9.18 -7.66 10.61
C LEU A 93 -10.42 -8.35 10.01
N ASN A 94 -11.51 -7.62 9.85
CA ASN A 94 -12.79 -8.17 9.37
C ASN A 94 -12.80 -8.37 7.84
N ILE A 95 -11.83 -9.13 7.32
CA ILE A 95 -11.72 -9.44 5.89
C ILE A 95 -12.10 -10.89 5.68
N GLN A 96 -13.26 -11.09 5.06
CA GLN A 96 -13.78 -12.42 4.73
C GLN A 96 -13.38 -12.80 3.30
N PHE A 97 -12.77 -13.98 3.15
CA PHE A 97 -12.41 -14.54 1.86
C PHE A 97 -13.30 -15.74 1.52
N ARG A 98 -13.82 -15.79 0.30
CA ARG A 98 -14.63 -16.92 -0.20
C ARG A 98 -13.81 -18.18 -0.46
N ARG A 99 -12.48 -18.08 -0.54
CA ARG A 99 -11.55 -19.16 -0.91
C ARG A 99 -10.42 -19.21 0.12
N SER A 100 -9.84 -20.39 0.30
CA SER A 100 -8.69 -20.57 1.19
C SER A 100 -7.46 -19.82 0.67
N LEU A 101 -6.80 -19.11 1.58
CA LEU A 101 -5.53 -18.43 1.38
C LEU A 101 -4.41 -19.47 1.44
N VAL A 102 -4.03 -20.03 0.30
CA VAL A 102 -2.96 -21.05 0.19
C VAL A 102 -1.95 -20.62 -0.86
N GLY A 103 -0.66 -20.90 -0.61
CA GLY A 103 0.45 -20.58 -1.51
C GLY A 103 0.66 -19.08 -1.68
N GLU A 104 0.80 -18.63 -2.93
CA GLU A 104 1.02 -17.21 -3.28
C GLU A 104 -0.01 -16.24 -2.69
N ARG A 105 -1.26 -16.69 -2.50
CA ARG A 105 -2.31 -15.88 -1.86
C ARG A 105 -2.03 -15.64 -0.38
N TRP A 106 -1.46 -16.61 0.33
CA TRP A 106 -1.07 -16.46 1.72
C TRP A 106 0.10 -15.48 1.87
N ASN A 107 1.10 -15.56 0.99
CA ASN A 107 2.21 -14.59 0.96
C ASN A 107 1.70 -13.16 0.68
N SER A 108 0.80 -13.01 -0.28
CA SER A 108 0.15 -11.72 -0.58
C SER A 108 -0.63 -11.19 0.62
N TRP A 109 -1.35 -12.05 1.33
CA TRP A 109 -2.09 -11.69 2.54
C TRP A 109 -1.17 -11.27 3.68
N LEU A 110 -0.10 -12.02 3.96
CA LEU A 110 0.89 -11.65 4.98
C LEU A 110 1.55 -10.31 4.67
N HIS A 111 1.86 -10.06 3.40
CA HIS A 111 2.41 -8.79 2.97
C HIS A 111 1.43 -7.64 3.17
N LEU A 112 0.14 -7.85 2.87
CA LEU A 112 -0.91 -6.87 3.14
C LEU A 112 -1.05 -6.59 4.63
N VAL A 113 -1.15 -7.63 5.46
CA VAL A 113 -1.26 -7.50 6.93
C VAL A 113 -0.07 -6.74 7.50
N ARG A 114 1.15 -7.01 7.03
CA ARG A 114 2.35 -6.28 7.47
C ARG A 114 2.24 -4.79 7.18
N ARG A 115 1.78 -4.41 5.98
CA ARG A 115 1.55 -3.00 5.64
C ARG A 115 0.45 -2.38 6.48
N LEU A 116 -0.59 -3.13 6.82
CA LEU A 116 -1.69 -2.65 7.67
C LEU A 116 -1.25 -2.45 9.12
N MET A 117 -0.30 -3.23 9.64
CA MET A 117 0.26 -3.02 10.99
C MET A 117 1.00 -1.68 11.12
N ASP A 118 1.55 -1.17 10.02
CA ASP A 118 2.25 0.12 9.98
C ASP A 118 1.30 1.31 9.75
N VAL A 119 -0.01 1.06 9.57
CA VAL A 119 -1.04 2.08 9.40
C VAL A 119 -1.60 2.48 10.77
N GLN A 120 -1.72 3.79 11.00
CA GLN A 120 -2.51 4.32 12.10
C GLN A 120 -3.68 5.11 11.54
N LEU A 121 -4.89 4.76 11.96
CA LEU A 121 -6.06 5.59 11.74
C LEU A 121 -5.92 6.84 12.60
N SER A 122 -6.08 8.01 12.00
CA SER A 122 -6.23 9.26 12.75
C SER A 122 -7.70 9.52 13.04
N ASP A 123 -7.95 10.23 14.15
CA ASP A 123 -9.28 10.71 14.54
C ASP A 123 -9.73 11.93 13.70
N GLN A 124 -8.92 12.35 12.72
CA GLN A 124 -9.26 13.42 11.81
C GLN A 124 -10.02 12.85 10.60
N GLY A 125 -11.22 13.37 10.36
CA GLY A 125 -12.06 12.96 9.24
C GLY A 125 -11.33 13.04 7.90
N ASP A 126 -11.63 12.09 7.00
CA ASP A 126 -11.06 12.02 5.66
C ASP A 126 -11.17 13.39 4.97
N THR A 127 -10.03 14.06 4.74
CA THR A 127 -10.00 15.33 4.01
C THR A 127 -10.21 15.03 2.53
N LEU A 128 -11.26 15.64 1.96
CA LEU A 128 -11.70 15.55 0.56
C LEU A 128 -10.62 15.96 -0.44
#